data_AF-A0A816P2F2-F1
#
_entry.id   AF-A0A816P2F2-F1
#
_cell.length_a   1.000
_cell.length_b   1.000
_cell.length_c   1.000
_cell.angle_alpha   90.00
_cell.angle_beta   90.00
_cell.angle_gamma   90.00
#
_symmetry.space_group_name_H-M   'P 1'
#
loop_
_entity.id
_entity.type
_entity.pdbx_description
1 polymer ?
#
loop_
_entity_poly.entity_id
_entity_poly.type
_entity_poly.pdbx_seq_one_letter_code
_entity_poly.pdbx_strand_id
1 'polypeptide(L)'
;MMYVRTRVQERLDQGAYFFDYGKFIFQCSEECPWMFFFEECGAPVGKSVCSLCQKAIGAEKYNVLIARDPPQLRIPIPEAFKKIDEYIKKENEAACLGYHTVKNTNESCLGDKPNHLDRPVSFRFIHFLTHGLLHFLHDRNYLTDDDLKKHLKLPTATHFQDHFEKDYDLLCQSSIDHSSCYIWLYKLLNHLVGDQFIEKGQLNANENVIRIENLIEKNLIFKHIDSIENEIAEYKQTYATFIQKQQSLESFIDEIFEDEQRYPLLNFFNVTTFHTSNP
;
A
#
# COMPACT_ATOMS: atom_id res chain seq x y z
N MET A 1 -10.23 16.60 -12.26
CA MET A 1 -11.31 15.62 -12.42
C MET A 1 -12.08 15.36 -11.14
N MET A 2 -11.44 14.97 -10.02
CA MET A 2 -12.14 14.74 -8.74
C MET A 2 -13.02 15.92 -8.31
N TYR A 3 -12.50 17.15 -8.37
CA TYR A 3 -13.29 18.36 -8.10
C TYR A 3 -14.58 18.43 -8.92
N VAL A 4 -14.51 18.12 -10.22
CA VAL A 4 -15.68 18.12 -11.12
C VAL A 4 -16.67 17.03 -10.70
N ARG A 5 -16.20 15.81 -10.38
CA ARG A 5 -17.05 14.73 -9.89
C ARG A 5 -17.77 15.13 -8.61
N THR A 6 -17.04 15.61 -7.60
CA THR A 6 -17.59 16.03 -6.31
C THR A 6 -18.62 17.14 -6.48
N ARG A 7 -18.29 18.22 -7.20
CA ARG A 7 -19.21 19.35 -7.39
C ARG A 7 -20.47 18.96 -8.18
N VAL A 8 -20.34 18.11 -9.19
CA VAL A 8 -21.51 17.63 -9.94
C VAL A 8 -22.37 16.71 -9.07
N GLN A 9 -21.77 15.84 -8.26
CA GLN A 9 -22.51 14.98 -7.31
C GLN A 9 -23.25 15.82 -6.26
N GLU A 10 -22.59 16.81 -5.64
CA GLU A 10 -23.23 17.74 -4.69
C GLU A 10 -24.48 18.42 -5.28
N ARG A 11 -24.41 18.84 -6.56
CA ARG A 11 -25.56 19.43 -7.27
C ARG A 11 -26.68 18.41 -7.50
N LEU A 12 -26.34 17.17 -7.85
CA LEU A 12 -27.33 16.11 -8.00
C LEU A 12 -28.03 15.81 -6.67
N ASP A 13 -27.27 15.74 -5.59
CA ASP A 13 -27.79 15.45 -4.24
C ASP A 13 -28.71 16.57 -3.73
N GLN A 14 -28.45 17.82 -4.12
CA GLN A 14 -29.29 18.99 -3.82
C GLN A 14 -30.55 19.08 -4.70
N GLY A 15 -30.81 18.11 -5.58
CA GLY A 15 -31.96 18.13 -6.48
C GLY A 15 -31.91 19.28 -7.49
N ALA A 16 -30.73 19.84 -7.75
CA ALA A 16 -30.52 20.96 -8.66
C ALA A 16 -30.60 20.51 -10.14
N TYR A 17 -31.74 19.93 -10.54
CA TYR A 17 -32.11 19.70 -11.93
C TYR A 17 -32.61 21.00 -12.54
N PHE A 18 -31.71 21.98 -12.70
CA PHE A 18 -32.05 23.17 -13.45
C PHE A 18 -32.08 22.78 -14.94
N PHE A 19 -33.25 22.28 -15.39
CA PHE A 19 -33.60 21.90 -16.76
C PHE A 19 -32.64 20.86 -17.40
N ASP A 20 -32.73 20.62 -18.71
CA ASP A 20 -31.86 19.73 -19.50
C ASP A 20 -30.34 19.99 -19.36
N TYR A 21 -29.95 21.02 -18.61
CA TYR A 21 -28.61 21.60 -18.51
C TYR A 21 -27.73 20.92 -17.45
N GLY A 22 -28.31 20.35 -16.38
CA GLY A 22 -27.58 19.59 -15.35
C GLY A 22 -27.26 18.14 -15.73
N LYS A 23 -27.26 17.79 -17.03
CA LYS A 23 -27.20 16.40 -17.51
C LYS A 23 -25.83 15.98 -18.05
N PHE A 24 -24.90 16.93 -18.22
CA PHE A 24 -23.63 16.69 -18.94
C PHE A 24 -22.41 17.25 -18.21
N ILE A 25 -21.30 16.55 -18.35
CA ILE A 25 -19.94 17.01 -18.08
C ILE A 25 -19.25 17.16 -19.44
N PHE A 26 -18.35 18.13 -19.54
CA PHE A 26 -17.65 18.43 -20.78
C PHE A 26 -16.20 18.00 -20.66
N GLN A 27 -15.66 17.44 -21.75
CA GLN A 27 -14.25 17.10 -21.88
C GLN A 27 -13.62 18.00 -22.94
N CYS A 28 -12.39 18.44 -22.67
CA CYS A 28 -11.63 19.31 -23.56
C CYS A 28 -11.57 18.74 -24.98
N SER A 29 -11.07 17.52 -25.16
CA SER A 29 -11.12 16.83 -26.45
C SER A 29 -10.90 15.34 -26.23
N GLU A 30 -11.05 14.53 -27.27
CA GLU A 30 -10.77 13.08 -27.17
C GLU A 30 -9.34 12.82 -26.65
N GLU A 31 -8.36 13.56 -27.15
CA GLU A 31 -6.94 13.45 -26.75
C GLU A 31 -6.59 14.16 -25.43
N CYS A 32 -7.46 15.05 -24.93
CA CYS A 32 -7.19 15.84 -23.73
C CYS A 32 -8.22 15.52 -22.65
N PRO A 33 -7.84 14.78 -21.59
CA PRO A 33 -8.80 14.26 -20.62
C PRO A 33 -9.33 15.34 -19.67
N TRP A 34 -8.91 16.60 -19.80
CA TRP A 34 -9.37 17.66 -18.92
C TRP A 34 -10.88 17.83 -18.99
N MET A 35 -11.56 17.61 -17.86
CA MET A 35 -13.01 17.74 -17.73
C MET A 35 -13.40 19.00 -16.97
N PHE A 36 -14.57 19.55 -17.31
CA PHE A 36 -15.16 20.73 -16.69
C PHE A 36 -16.69 20.68 -16.80
N PHE A 37 -17.35 21.57 -16.08
CA PHE A 37 -18.80 21.77 -16.14
C PHE A 37 -19.11 23.26 -16.12
N PHE A 38 -20.36 23.62 -16.42
CA PHE A 38 -20.85 25.00 -16.36
C PHE A 38 -21.72 25.16 -15.11
N GLU A 39 -21.45 26.20 -14.31
CA GLU A 39 -22.34 26.63 -13.23
C GLU A 39 -23.53 27.43 -13.78
N GLU A 40 -23.29 28.30 -14.77
CA GLU A 40 -24.29 29.17 -15.41
C GLU A 40 -24.17 29.20 -16.95
N CYS A 41 -24.49 30.34 -17.57
CA CYS A 41 -24.88 30.58 -18.96
C CYS A 41 -23.86 30.33 -20.08
N GLY A 42 -22.72 29.70 -19.79
CA GLY A 42 -21.67 29.44 -20.78
C GLY A 42 -20.24 29.71 -20.31
N ALA A 43 -20.04 30.17 -19.07
CA ALA A 43 -18.72 30.28 -18.45
C ALA A 43 -18.38 28.98 -17.70
N PRO A 44 -17.31 28.25 -18.08
CA PRO A 44 -16.91 27.04 -17.36
C PRO A 44 -16.42 27.41 -15.95
N VAL A 45 -16.54 26.48 -14.99
CA VAL A 45 -16.06 26.65 -13.59
C VAL A 45 -14.52 26.56 -13.50
N GLY A 46 -13.82 27.05 -14.53
CA GLY A 46 -12.39 27.02 -14.67
C GLY A 46 -11.91 28.16 -15.56
N LYS A 47 -10.60 28.23 -15.81
CA LYS A 47 -10.07 29.18 -16.80
C LYS A 47 -10.78 28.95 -18.14
N SER A 48 -10.97 30.01 -18.92
CA SER A 48 -11.46 29.95 -20.32
C SER A 48 -10.49 29.20 -21.25
N VAL A 49 -9.46 28.59 -20.70
CA VAL A 49 -8.40 27.85 -21.36
C VAL A 49 -8.18 26.55 -20.60
N CYS A 50 -8.06 25.44 -21.32
CA CYS A 50 -7.76 24.14 -20.75
C CYS A 50 -6.39 24.16 -20.06
N SER A 51 -6.35 23.77 -18.78
CA SER A 51 -5.11 23.75 -17.99
C SER A 51 -4.06 22.77 -18.53
N LEU A 52 -4.47 21.75 -19.29
CA LEU A 52 -3.54 20.75 -19.85
C LEU A 52 -2.99 21.17 -21.21
N CYS A 53 -3.86 21.43 -22.18
CA CYS A 53 -3.44 21.69 -23.57
C CYS A 53 -3.43 23.17 -23.96
N GLN A 54 -3.75 24.09 -23.03
CA GLN A 54 -3.77 25.54 -23.24
C GLN A 54 -4.70 26.02 -24.38
N LYS A 55 -5.63 25.18 -24.84
CA LYS A 55 -6.64 25.56 -25.85
C LYS A 55 -7.88 26.19 -25.19
N ALA A 56 -8.50 27.16 -25.85
CA ALA A 56 -9.70 27.85 -25.36
C ALA A 56 -10.87 26.87 -25.14
N ILE A 57 -11.50 26.91 -23.96
CA ILE A 57 -12.68 26.12 -23.61
C ILE A 57 -13.85 27.04 -23.27
N GLY A 58 -15.05 26.63 -23.61
CA GLY A 58 -16.24 27.44 -23.37
C GLY A 58 -17.40 27.14 -24.32
N ALA A 59 -18.43 27.98 -24.22
CA ALA A 59 -19.64 27.86 -25.00
C ALA A 59 -19.96 29.19 -25.70
N GLU A 60 -20.39 29.14 -26.96
CA GLU A 60 -20.89 30.30 -27.73
C GLU A 60 -22.26 30.74 -27.23
N LYS A 61 -23.07 29.77 -26.81
CA LYS A 61 -24.42 29.92 -26.24
C LYS A 61 -24.62 28.81 -25.22
N TYR A 62 -25.67 28.88 -24.41
CA TYR A 62 -26.04 27.82 -23.47
C TYR A 62 -25.97 26.43 -24.14
N ASN A 63 -25.08 25.55 -23.65
CA ASN A 63 -24.81 24.20 -24.19
C ASN A 63 -24.36 24.09 -25.66
N VAL A 64 -24.01 25.20 -26.30
CA VAL A 64 -23.41 25.21 -27.64
C VAL A 64 -21.93 25.50 -27.46
N LEU A 65 -21.12 24.43 -27.50
CA LEU A 65 -19.67 24.54 -27.36
C LEU A 65 -19.09 25.38 -28.50
N ILE A 66 -18.07 26.18 -28.19
CA ILE A 66 -17.31 26.88 -29.23
C ILE A 66 -16.78 25.88 -30.27
N ALA A 67 -16.96 26.19 -31.54
CA ALA A 67 -16.42 25.38 -32.62
C ALA A 67 -14.88 25.47 -32.61
N ARG A 68 -14.21 24.31 -32.52
CA ARG A 68 -12.74 24.24 -32.53
C ARG A 68 -12.26 22.85 -32.91
N ASP A 69 -10.97 22.74 -33.23
CA ASP A 69 -10.29 21.50 -33.60
C ASP A 69 -9.14 21.14 -32.63
N PRO A 70 -9.18 19.98 -31.94
CA PRO A 70 -10.27 19.01 -31.88
C PRO A 70 -11.47 19.53 -31.07
N PRO A 71 -12.69 19.06 -31.37
CA PRO A 71 -13.91 19.54 -30.75
C PRO A 71 -13.96 19.21 -29.25
N GLN A 72 -14.66 20.08 -28.51
CA GLN A 72 -15.04 19.78 -27.12
C GLN A 72 -16.14 18.72 -27.11
N LEU A 73 -16.07 17.79 -26.16
CA LEU A 73 -17.00 16.67 -26.06
C LEU A 73 -18.04 16.93 -24.96
N ARG A 74 -19.31 16.69 -25.29
CA ARG A 74 -20.42 16.71 -24.34
C ARG A 74 -20.74 15.29 -23.91
N ILE A 75 -20.53 14.97 -22.64
CA ILE A 75 -20.61 13.61 -22.10
C ILE A 75 -21.72 13.54 -21.04
N PRO A 76 -22.68 12.59 -21.12
CA PRO A 76 -23.67 12.38 -20.07
C PRO A 76 -23.01 12.11 -18.71
N ILE A 77 -23.58 12.62 -17.61
CA ILE A 77 -22.97 12.49 -16.28
C ILE A 77 -22.60 11.05 -15.89
N PRO A 78 -23.45 10.03 -16.06
CA PRO A 78 -23.08 8.66 -15.71
C PRO A 78 -21.86 8.15 -16.48
N GLU A 79 -21.76 8.49 -17.78
CA GLU A 79 -20.62 8.11 -18.61
C GLU A 79 -19.36 8.89 -18.22
N ALA A 80 -19.49 10.19 -17.91
CA ALA A 80 -18.38 11.01 -17.46
C ALA A 80 -17.82 10.55 -16.11
N PHE A 81 -18.70 10.17 -15.16
CA PHE A 81 -18.27 9.58 -13.89
C PHE A 81 -17.53 8.26 -14.11
N LYS A 82 -18.03 7.40 -15.00
CA LYS A 82 -17.33 6.18 -15.39
C LYS A 82 -15.94 6.48 -15.96
N LYS A 83 -15.81 7.46 -16.87
CA LYS A 83 -14.51 7.88 -17.43
C LYS A 83 -13.56 8.46 -16.39
N ILE A 84 -14.06 9.23 -15.43
CA ILE A 84 -13.26 9.73 -14.31
C ILE A 84 -12.77 8.57 -13.45
N ASP A 85 -13.64 7.61 -13.14
CA ASP A 85 -13.28 6.44 -12.33
C ASP A 85 -12.30 5.52 -13.08
N GLU A 86 -12.46 5.33 -14.38
CA GLU A 86 -11.52 4.61 -15.25
C GLU A 86 -10.17 5.32 -15.34
N TYR A 87 -10.15 6.65 -15.48
CA TYR A 87 -8.91 7.44 -15.50
C TYR A 87 -8.17 7.33 -14.16
N ILE A 88 -8.88 7.54 -13.03
CA ILE A 88 -8.31 7.38 -11.69
C ILE A 88 -7.80 5.95 -11.49
N LYS A 89 -8.58 4.95 -11.91
CA LYS A 89 -8.18 3.54 -11.82
C LYS A 89 -6.90 3.28 -12.63
N LYS A 90 -6.81 3.76 -13.87
CA LYS A 90 -5.64 3.59 -14.73
C LYS A 90 -4.40 4.29 -14.16
N GLU A 91 -4.54 5.51 -13.68
CA GLU A 91 -3.44 6.24 -13.05
C GLU A 91 -3.02 5.57 -11.73
N ASN A 92 -3.97 5.05 -10.94
CA ASN A 92 -3.67 4.27 -9.74
C ASN A 92 -3.05 2.90 -10.07
N GLU A 93 -3.39 2.27 -11.19
CA GLU A 93 -2.74 1.05 -11.69
C GLU A 93 -1.31 1.33 -12.14
N ALA A 94 -1.05 2.50 -12.73
CA ALA A 94 0.31 2.94 -13.08
C ALA A 94 1.13 3.32 -11.84
N ALA A 95 0.50 3.93 -10.84
CA ALA A 95 1.15 4.34 -9.60
C ALA A 95 1.20 3.25 -8.52
N CYS A 96 0.40 2.18 -8.64
CA CYS A 96 0.12 1.14 -7.63
C CYS A 96 -0.12 1.71 -6.21
N LEU A 97 -0.90 2.78 -6.11
CA LEU A 97 -1.18 3.42 -4.83
C LEU A 97 -2.28 2.67 -4.06
N GLY A 98 -1.94 2.23 -2.85
CA GLY A 98 -2.89 1.67 -1.88
C GLY A 98 -2.70 0.18 -1.62
N TYR A 99 -3.57 -0.37 -0.78
CA TYR A 99 -3.60 -1.78 -0.44
C TYR A 99 -4.68 -2.51 -1.25
N HIS A 100 -4.31 -3.56 -1.97
CA HIS A 100 -5.20 -4.27 -2.91
C HIS A 100 -5.48 -5.73 -2.55
N THR A 101 -4.88 -6.24 -1.47
CA THR A 101 -5.05 -7.64 -1.05
C THR A 101 -6.34 -7.82 -0.26
N VAL A 102 -7.45 -8.05 -0.98
CA VAL A 102 -8.77 -8.34 -0.38
C VAL A 102 -9.07 -9.84 -0.25
N LYS A 103 -8.13 -10.69 -0.65
CA LYS A 103 -8.29 -12.15 -0.61
C LYS A 103 -8.38 -12.66 0.83
N ASN A 104 -9.08 -13.76 1.01
CA ASN A 104 -9.11 -14.47 2.30
C ASN A 104 -7.73 -15.12 2.55
N THR A 105 -7.31 -15.19 3.82
CA THR A 105 -6.04 -15.81 4.22
C THR A 105 -5.93 -17.28 3.82
N ASN A 106 -7.08 -17.98 3.74
CA ASN A 106 -7.14 -19.38 3.29
C ASN A 106 -6.75 -19.55 1.80
N GLU A 107 -6.75 -18.49 1.01
CA GLU A 107 -6.36 -18.51 -0.40
C GLU A 107 -4.85 -18.27 -0.58
N SER A 108 -4.16 -17.81 0.46
CA SER A 108 -2.72 -17.53 0.42
C SER A 108 -1.91 -18.82 0.47
N CYS A 109 -1.01 -19.02 -0.50
CA CYS A 109 -0.17 -20.20 -0.60
C CYS A 109 1.33 -19.89 -0.68
N LEU A 110 2.20 -20.83 -0.29
CA LEU A 110 3.64 -20.61 -0.25
C LEU A 110 4.23 -20.17 -1.60
N GLY A 111 3.65 -20.62 -2.72
CA GLY A 111 4.13 -20.33 -4.07
C GLY A 111 3.74 -18.96 -4.62
N ASP A 112 2.90 -18.18 -3.92
CA ASP A 112 2.48 -16.88 -4.43
C ASP A 112 3.66 -15.91 -4.52
N LYS A 113 3.78 -15.24 -5.67
CA LYS A 113 4.68 -14.11 -5.88
C LYS A 113 4.26 -13.31 -7.11
N PRO A 114 4.58 -12.01 -7.16
CA PRO A 114 4.48 -11.26 -8.41
C PRO A 114 5.57 -11.71 -9.41
N ASN A 115 5.37 -11.38 -10.68
CA ASN A 115 6.24 -11.83 -11.77
C ASN A 115 7.68 -11.30 -11.67
N HIS A 116 7.89 -10.14 -11.03
CA HIS A 116 9.20 -9.50 -10.94
C HIS A 116 10.07 -10.00 -9.78
N LEU A 117 9.52 -10.82 -8.86
CA LEU A 117 10.28 -11.48 -7.81
C LEU A 117 10.63 -12.90 -8.25
N ASP A 118 11.84 -13.36 -7.95
CA ASP A 118 12.30 -14.70 -8.31
C ASP A 118 11.83 -15.76 -7.31
N ARG A 119 11.85 -15.43 -6.00
CA ARG A 119 11.58 -16.40 -4.93
C ARG A 119 10.28 -16.07 -4.18
N PRO A 120 9.37 -17.04 -3.97
CA PRO A 120 8.15 -16.83 -3.20
C PRO A 120 8.39 -16.38 -1.75
N VAL A 121 9.49 -16.85 -1.15
CA VAL A 121 9.88 -16.45 0.22
C VAL A 121 10.13 -14.94 0.34
N SER A 122 10.63 -14.30 -0.72
CA SER A 122 10.83 -12.84 -0.76
C SER A 122 9.50 -12.11 -0.65
N PHE A 123 8.52 -12.55 -1.45
CA PHE A 123 7.17 -12.01 -1.41
C PHE A 123 6.53 -12.19 -0.03
N ARG A 124 6.64 -13.40 0.55
CA ARG A 124 6.09 -13.70 1.88
C ARG A 124 6.73 -12.86 2.99
N PHE A 125 8.04 -12.64 2.92
CA PHE A 125 8.72 -11.77 3.87
C PHE A 125 8.24 -10.32 3.77
N ILE A 126 8.12 -9.77 2.56
CA ILE A 126 7.64 -8.40 2.34
C ILE A 126 6.17 -8.25 2.78
N HIS A 127 5.33 -9.24 2.47
CA HIS A 127 3.93 -9.29 2.88
C HIS A 127 3.79 -9.36 4.41
N PHE A 128 4.57 -10.23 5.06
CA PHE A 128 4.64 -10.33 6.52
C PHE A 128 4.93 -8.97 7.17
N LEU A 129 5.95 -8.24 6.68
CA LEU A 129 6.28 -6.91 7.20
C LEU A 129 5.16 -5.89 6.96
N THR A 130 4.56 -5.94 5.77
CA THR A 130 3.49 -5.01 5.38
C THR A 130 2.25 -5.22 6.25
N HIS A 131 1.81 -6.46 6.43
CA HIS A 131 0.66 -6.79 7.28
C HIS A 131 0.95 -6.52 8.76
N GLY A 132 2.17 -6.79 9.24
CA GLY A 132 2.57 -6.44 10.60
C GLY A 132 2.52 -4.93 10.87
N LEU A 133 2.98 -4.11 9.92
CA LEU A 133 2.88 -2.66 10.02
C LEU A 133 1.43 -2.17 9.97
N LEU A 134 0.63 -2.69 9.05
CA LEU A 134 -0.78 -2.31 8.92
C LEU A 134 -1.61 -2.71 10.15
N HIS A 135 -1.34 -3.89 10.72
CA HIS A 135 -1.92 -4.32 11.98
C HIS A 135 -1.53 -3.39 13.12
N PHE A 136 -0.24 -3.06 13.26
CA PHE A 136 0.22 -2.10 14.27
C PHE A 136 -0.47 -0.73 14.14
N LEU A 137 -0.64 -0.22 12.92
CA LEU A 137 -1.32 1.04 12.68
C LEU A 137 -2.82 0.97 13.03
N HIS A 138 -3.47 -0.17 12.79
CA HIS A 138 -4.86 -0.41 13.19
C HIS A 138 -5.00 -0.49 14.72
N ASP A 139 -4.13 -1.26 15.39
CA ASP A 139 -4.13 -1.39 16.86
C ASP A 139 -3.89 -0.06 17.58
N ARG A 140 -3.08 0.81 16.98
CA ARG A 140 -2.83 2.17 17.49
C ARG A 140 -3.89 3.17 17.09
N ASN A 141 -4.95 2.74 16.40
CA ASN A 141 -6.06 3.56 15.91
C ASN A 141 -5.61 4.70 14.96
N TYR A 142 -4.49 4.51 14.26
CA TYR A 142 -4.09 5.35 13.12
C TYR A 142 -4.82 4.93 11.83
N LEU A 143 -5.18 3.65 11.73
CA LEU A 143 -6.16 3.14 10.78
C LEU A 143 -7.40 2.73 11.57
N THR A 144 -8.54 3.33 11.28
CA THR A 144 -9.79 3.03 11.99
C THR A 144 -10.58 1.92 11.30
N ASP A 145 -11.51 1.29 12.01
CA ASP A 145 -12.46 0.35 11.42
C ASP A 145 -13.26 0.93 10.24
N ASP A 146 -13.53 2.24 10.30
CA ASP A 146 -14.18 2.96 9.21
C ASP A 146 -13.28 3.02 7.98
N ASP A 147 -11.97 3.21 8.16
CA ASP A 147 -10.99 3.16 7.06
C ASP A 147 -10.93 1.77 6.42
N LEU A 148 -10.88 0.72 7.25
CA LEU A 148 -10.86 -0.67 6.79
C LEU A 148 -12.12 -1.02 5.98
N LYS A 149 -13.31 -0.66 6.49
CA LYS A 149 -14.60 -1.03 5.89
C LYS A 149 -14.96 -0.16 4.68
N LYS A 150 -14.77 1.17 4.78
CA LYS A 150 -15.24 2.11 3.75
C LYS A 150 -14.20 2.33 2.65
N HIS A 151 -12.92 2.43 3.02
CA HIS A 151 -11.86 2.77 2.08
C HIS A 151 -11.17 1.53 1.52
N LEU A 152 -10.79 0.58 2.37
CA LEU A 152 -10.11 -0.65 1.95
C LEU A 152 -11.05 -1.81 1.60
N LYS A 153 -12.33 -1.71 2.02
CA LYS A 153 -13.38 -2.73 1.78
C LYS A 153 -12.98 -4.12 2.27
N LEU A 154 -12.33 -4.18 3.43
CA LEU A 154 -11.89 -5.43 4.03
C LEU A 154 -13.07 -6.17 4.68
N PRO A 155 -13.09 -7.51 4.63
CA PRO A 155 -14.19 -8.32 5.14
C PRO A 155 -14.26 -8.34 6.66
N THR A 156 -13.12 -8.25 7.35
CA THR A 156 -13.02 -8.33 8.82
C THR A 156 -12.04 -7.27 9.34
N ALA A 157 -12.20 -6.86 10.61
CA ALA A 157 -11.24 -5.99 11.28
C ALA A 157 -9.92 -6.73 11.61
N THR A 158 -9.98 -8.06 11.73
CA THR A 158 -8.81 -8.93 11.97
C THR A 158 -7.99 -9.19 10.71
N HIS A 159 -8.39 -8.65 9.54
CA HIS A 159 -7.79 -9.00 8.25
C HIS A 159 -6.26 -8.90 8.24
N PHE A 160 -5.68 -7.83 8.79
CA PHE A 160 -4.22 -7.68 8.83
C PHE A 160 -3.55 -8.67 9.79
N GLN A 161 -4.16 -8.93 10.94
CA GLN A 161 -3.67 -9.94 11.89
C GLN A 161 -3.69 -11.34 11.26
N ASP A 162 -4.84 -11.73 10.68
CA ASP A 162 -5.02 -13.04 10.07
C ASP A 162 -3.98 -13.27 8.95
N HIS A 163 -3.74 -12.25 8.11
CA HIS A 163 -2.74 -12.32 7.04
C HIS A 163 -1.30 -12.33 7.57
N PHE A 164 -1.01 -11.54 8.61
CA PHE A 164 0.30 -11.55 9.27
C PHE A 164 0.65 -12.94 9.83
N GLU A 165 -0.28 -13.55 10.57
CA GLU A 165 -0.11 -14.90 11.13
C GLU A 165 0.05 -15.94 10.01
N LYS A 166 -0.76 -15.83 8.95
CA LYS A 166 -0.67 -16.72 7.79
C LYS A 166 0.68 -16.58 7.07
N ASP A 167 1.18 -15.37 6.87
CA ASP A 167 2.48 -15.14 6.22
C ASP A 167 3.62 -15.68 7.08
N TYR A 168 3.55 -15.55 8.41
CA TYR A 168 4.50 -16.17 9.33
C TYR A 168 4.52 -17.69 9.20
N ASP A 169 3.35 -18.34 9.19
CA ASP A 169 3.24 -19.79 9.01
C ASP A 169 3.86 -20.25 7.68
N LEU A 170 3.60 -19.50 6.60
CA LEU A 170 4.17 -19.80 5.28
C LEU A 170 5.69 -19.59 5.25
N LEU A 171 6.20 -18.57 5.93
CA LEU A 171 7.65 -18.38 6.09
C LEU A 171 8.27 -19.52 6.91
N CYS A 172 7.60 -19.98 7.97
CA CYS A 172 8.06 -21.13 8.74
C CYS A 172 8.16 -22.39 7.88
N GLN A 173 7.22 -22.62 6.96
CA GLN A 173 7.28 -23.74 6.00
C GLN A 173 8.48 -23.66 5.04
N SER A 174 9.10 -22.49 4.88
CA SER A 174 10.32 -22.32 4.08
C SER A 174 11.59 -22.74 4.84
N SER A 175 11.49 -22.96 6.15
CA SER A 175 12.57 -23.46 7.03
C SER A 175 12.34 -24.94 7.37
N ILE A 176 13.42 -25.72 7.46
CA ILE A 176 13.37 -27.12 7.92
C ILE A 176 13.12 -27.18 9.45
N ASP A 177 13.56 -26.16 10.20
CA ASP A 177 13.26 -26.00 11.63
C ASP A 177 12.20 -24.91 11.82
N HIS A 178 10.92 -25.31 11.79
CA HIS A 178 9.77 -24.41 11.99
C HIS A 178 9.83 -23.68 13.34
N SER A 179 10.34 -24.34 14.38
CA SER A 179 10.38 -23.78 15.74
C SER A 179 11.33 -22.60 15.88
N SER A 180 12.31 -22.50 14.97
CA SER A 180 13.40 -21.52 15.05
C SER A 180 13.40 -20.51 13.90
N CYS A 181 12.32 -20.48 13.08
CA CYS A 181 12.17 -19.54 11.98
C CYS A 181 12.28 -18.07 12.45
N TYR A 182 11.81 -17.76 13.67
CA TYR A 182 11.91 -16.43 14.27
C TYR A 182 13.35 -15.91 14.38
N ILE A 183 14.35 -16.79 14.57
CA ILE A 183 15.78 -16.41 14.65
C ILE A 183 16.25 -15.88 13.29
N TRP A 184 15.83 -16.55 12.21
CA TRP A 184 16.14 -16.10 10.85
C TRP A 184 15.45 -14.78 10.53
N LEU A 185 14.16 -14.65 10.84
CA LEU A 185 13.42 -13.40 10.64
C LEU A 185 14.04 -12.23 11.41
N TYR A 186 14.45 -12.46 12.66
CA TYR A 186 15.15 -11.48 13.48
C TYR A 186 16.44 -11.01 12.81
N LYS A 187 17.23 -11.92 12.25
CA LYS A 187 18.46 -11.58 11.52
C LYS A 187 18.17 -10.78 10.25
N LEU A 188 17.16 -11.15 9.47
CA LEU A 188 16.74 -10.39 8.28
C LEU A 188 16.35 -8.96 8.66
N LEU A 189 15.55 -8.80 9.71
CA LEU A 189 15.12 -7.50 10.19
C LEU A 189 16.31 -6.63 10.62
N ASN A 190 17.27 -7.18 11.36
CA ASN A 190 18.47 -6.44 11.75
C ASN A 190 19.28 -5.95 10.54
N HIS A 191 19.35 -6.75 9.47
CA HIS A 191 20.04 -6.35 8.24
C HIS A 191 19.23 -5.36 7.40
N LEU A 192 17.90 -5.32 7.55
CA LEU A 192 17.02 -4.35 6.89
C LEU A 192 17.19 -2.92 7.44
N VAL A 193 17.63 -2.77 8.70
CA VAL A 193 17.88 -1.46 9.34
C VAL A 193 19.11 -0.74 8.77
N GLY A 194 19.92 -1.40 7.95
CA GLY A 194 21.10 -0.80 7.32
C GLY A 194 20.76 0.27 6.27
N ASP A 195 21.62 1.28 6.13
CA ASP A 195 21.47 2.42 5.21
C ASP A 195 21.24 2.04 3.73
N GLN A 196 21.61 0.81 3.35
CA GLN A 196 21.44 0.25 2.00
C GLN A 196 19.97 0.12 1.55
N PHE A 197 19.02 0.14 2.48
CA PHE A 197 17.58 0.07 2.18
C PHE A 197 16.87 1.43 2.35
N ILE A 198 17.61 2.49 2.72
CA ILE A 198 17.08 3.85 2.85
C ILE A 198 17.04 4.48 1.45
N GLU A 199 15.96 4.25 0.71
CA GLU A 199 15.69 5.06 -0.48
C GLU A 199 15.12 6.43 -0.10
N LYS A 200 15.82 7.50 -0.49
CA LYS A 200 15.29 8.87 -0.40
C LYS A 200 14.22 9.05 -1.48
N GLY A 201 12.95 8.87 -1.13
CA GLY A 201 11.82 9.07 -2.03
C GLY A 201 10.51 8.52 -1.48
N GLN A 202 9.39 8.87 -2.12
CA GLN A 202 8.08 8.30 -1.79
C GLN A 202 7.87 7.00 -2.59
N LEU A 203 7.26 5.98 -1.97
CA LEU A 203 6.71 4.79 -2.63
C LEU A 203 5.42 5.12 -3.40
N ASN A 204 5.48 6.15 -4.25
CA ASN A 204 4.31 6.74 -4.91
C ASN A 204 4.12 6.28 -6.37
N ALA A 205 4.98 5.38 -6.86
CA ALA A 205 4.93 4.83 -8.20
C ALA A 205 5.26 3.33 -8.17
N ASN A 206 4.62 2.55 -9.04
CA ASN A 206 4.81 1.10 -9.12
C ASN A 206 6.28 0.73 -9.37
N GLU A 207 6.99 1.50 -10.19
CA GLU A 207 8.42 1.31 -10.46
C GLU A 207 9.28 1.41 -9.18
N ASN A 208 8.93 2.33 -8.28
CA ASN A 208 9.64 2.47 -7.00
C ASN A 208 9.35 1.30 -6.06
N VAL A 209 8.10 0.82 -6.03
CA VAL A 209 7.72 -0.37 -5.26
C VAL A 209 8.50 -1.60 -5.77
N ILE A 210 8.44 -1.87 -7.07
CA ILE A 210 9.17 -2.97 -7.71
C ILE A 210 10.67 -2.86 -7.43
N ARG A 211 11.24 -1.65 -7.45
CA ARG A 211 12.66 -1.42 -7.15
C ARG A 211 13.01 -1.81 -5.73
N ILE A 212 12.22 -1.40 -4.73
CA ILE A 212 12.44 -1.77 -3.32
C ILE A 212 12.25 -3.27 -3.11
N GLU A 213 11.21 -3.89 -3.69
CA GLU A 213 10.98 -5.33 -3.55
C GLU A 213 12.15 -6.14 -4.14
N ASN A 214 12.65 -5.74 -5.31
CA ASN A 214 13.87 -6.32 -5.90
C ASN A 214 15.11 -6.11 -5.04
N LEU A 215 15.23 -4.94 -4.41
CA LEU A 215 16.35 -4.61 -3.54
C LEU A 215 16.35 -5.50 -2.30
N ILE A 216 15.19 -5.69 -1.66
CA ILE A 216 15.00 -6.61 -0.53
C ILE A 216 15.34 -8.03 -0.97
N GLU A 217 14.81 -8.51 -2.09
CA GLU A 217 15.10 -9.86 -2.57
C GLU A 217 16.60 -10.09 -2.79
N LYS A 218 17.27 -9.20 -3.53
CA LYS A 218 18.67 -9.38 -3.93
C LYS A 218 19.66 -9.13 -2.79
N ASN A 219 19.42 -8.11 -1.98
CA ASN A 219 20.40 -7.66 -0.98
C ASN A 219 20.13 -8.19 0.42
N LEU A 220 18.94 -8.73 0.69
CA LEU A 220 18.58 -9.34 1.96
C LEU A 220 18.32 -10.84 1.78
N ILE A 221 17.26 -11.20 1.06
CA ILE A 221 16.79 -12.60 1.03
C ILE A 221 17.83 -13.54 0.42
N PHE A 222 18.37 -13.23 -0.76
CA PHE A 222 19.36 -14.08 -1.42
C PHE A 222 20.64 -14.30 -0.61
N LYS A 223 20.99 -13.38 0.29
CA LYS A 223 22.18 -13.52 1.13
C LYS A 223 21.99 -14.52 2.28
N HIS A 224 20.74 -14.83 2.64
CA HIS A 224 20.42 -15.60 3.85
C HIS A 224 19.61 -16.87 3.58
N ILE A 225 18.91 -16.96 2.44
CA ILE A 225 17.96 -18.03 2.16
C ILE A 225 18.61 -19.42 2.07
N ASP A 226 19.82 -19.50 1.51
CA ASP A 226 20.53 -20.77 1.37
C ASP A 226 21.30 -21.16 2.65
N SER A 227 21.38 -20.26 3.62
CA SER A 227 22.14 -20.42 4.86
C SER A 227 21.29 -20.45 6.13
N ILE A 228 19.95 -20.46 6.02
CA ILE A 228 19.01 -20.39 7.16
C ILE A 228 19.43 -21.32 8.32
N GLU A 229 19.68 -22.59 8.03
CA GLU A 229 20.01 -23.58 9.06
C GLU A 229 21.33 -23.27 9.77
N ASN A 230 22.36 -22.93 9.00
CA ASN A 230 23.67 -22.59 9.55
C ASN A 230 23.59 -21.32 10.40
N GLU A 231 22.79 -20.34 9.98
CA GLU A 231 22.61 -19.10 10.72
C GLU A 231 21.82 -19.32 12.03
N ILE A 232 20.81 -20.18 12.00
CA ILE A 232 20.09 -20.59 13.22
C ILE A 232 21.02 -21.35 14.17
N ALA A 233 21.83 -22.28 13.64
CA ALA A 233 22.77 -23.06 14.44
C ALA A 233 23.87 -22.17 15.05
N GLU A 234 24.43 -21.25 14.27
CA GLU A 234 25.42 -20.26 14.71
C GLU A 234 24.85 -19.38 15.83
N TYR A 235 23.61 -18.91 15.67
CA TYR A 235 22.93 -18.14 16.71
C TYR A 235 22.76 -18.97 18.00
N LYS A 236 22.22 -20.19 17.90
CA LYS A 236 22.04 -21.09 19.05
C LYS A 236 23.36 -21.39 19.76
N GLN A 237 24.44 -21.63 18.99
CA GLN A 237 25.78 -21.88 19.53
C GLN A 237 26.36 -20.63 20.22
N THR A 238 26.20 -19.46 19.61
CA THR A 238 26.66 -18.18 20.18
C THR A 238 25.91 -17.87 21.48
N TYR A 239 24.59 -18.06 21.48
CA TYR A 239 23.75 -17.88 22.66
C TYR A 239 24.10 -18.86 23.78
N ALA A 240 24.30 -20.15 23.47
CA ALA A 240 24.74 -21.15 24.44
C ALA A 240 26.11 -20.78 25.06
N THR A 241 27.04 -20.25 24.25
CA THR A 241 28.35 -19.78 24.70
C THR A 241 28.25 -18.54 25.59
N PHE A 242 27.30 -17.64 25.30
CA PHE A 242 26.99 -16.47 26.13
C PHE A 242 26.43 -16.89 27.50
N ILE A 243 25.43 -17.78 27.52
CA ILE A 243 24.83 -18.29 28.76
C ILE A 243 25.88 -19.00 29.62
N GLN A 244 26.76 -19.83 29.03
CA GLN A 244 27.81 -20.52 29.79
C GLN A 244 28.82 -19.56 30.44
N LYS A 245 28.92 -18.32 29.97
CA LYS A 245 29.81 -17.28 30.52
C LYS A 245 29.15 -16.39 31.59
N GLN A 246 27.83 -16.41 31.73
CA GLN A 246 27.10 -15.65 32.76
C GLN A 246 26.56 -16.60 33.85
N GLN A 247 26.95 -16.38 35.11
CA GLN A 247 26.56 -17.22 36.25
C GLN A 247 25.13 -16.97 36.78
N SER A 248 24.39 -15.98 36.29
CA SER A 248 22.96 -15.85 36.59
C SER A 248 22.16 -15.47 35.34
N LEU A 249 21.15 -16.29 35.05
CA LEU A 249 20.19 -16.13 33.95
C LEU A 249 19.05 -15.16 34.30
N GLU A 250 19.10 -14.52 35.47
CA GLU A 250 18.05 -13.59 35.91
C GLU A 250 18.00 -12.32 35.04
N SER A 251 19.08 -11.99 34.31
CA SER A 251 19.17 -10.75 33.53
C SER A 251 18.81 -10.85 32.04
N PHE A 252 18.67 -12.05 31.44
CA PHE A 252 18.31 -12.14 30.01
C PHE A 252 16.78 -12.19 29.78
N ILE A 253 16.01 -12.71 30.75
CA ILE A 253 14.55 -12.51 30.76
C ILE A 253 14.23 -11.05 31.13
N ASP A 254 15.13 -10.36 31.84
CA ASP A 254 15.05 -8.92 32.17
C ASP A 254 15.79 -8.00 31.18
N GLU A 255 16.39 -8.52 30.09
CA GLU A 255 16.92 -7.74 28.96
C GLU A 255 15.79 -7.07 28.13
N ILE A 256 14.60 -7.00 28.70
CA ILE A 256 13.45 -6.23 28.22
C ILE A 256 13.77 -4.73 28.16
N PHE A 257 14.82 -4.24 28.85
CA PHE A 257 15.06 -2.80 29.03
C PHE A 257 16.46 -2.23 28.75
N GLU A 258 17.55 -3.00 28.63
CA GLU A 258 18.89 -2.38 28.89
C GLU A 258 19.90 -2.25 27.73
N ASP A 259 19.76 -2.90 26.56
CA ASP A 259 20.72 -2.72 25.45
C ASP A 259 20.10 -2.13 24.16
N GLU A 260 19.59 -0.90 24.24
CA GLU A 260 19.09 -0.14 23.09
C GLU A 260 20.19 0.20 22.06
N GLN A 261 21.47 0.20 22.46
CA GLN A 261 22.57 0.48 21.53
C GLN A 261 22.86 -0.70 20.61
N ARG A 262 22.70 -1.93 21.10
CA ARG A 262 22.93 -3.15 20.32
C ARG A 262 21.66 -3.65 19.64
N TYR A 263 20.50 -3.48 20.26
CA TYR A 263 19.21 -3.98 19.77
C TYR A 263 18.10 -2.92 19.88
N PRO A 264 18.16 -1.83 19.08
CA PRO A 264 17.29 -0.66 19.21
C PRO A 264 15.80 -0.96 18.99
N LEU A 265 15.45 -2.08 18.37
CA LEU A 265 14.07 -2.48 18.09
C LEU A 265 13.51 -3.54 19.07
N LEU A 266 14.30 -3.99 20.05
CA LEU A 266 13.87 -5.00 21.02
C LEU A 266 12.66 -4.53 21.83
N ASN A 267 12.67 -3.25 22.22
CA ASN A 267 11.57 -2.65 22.97
C ASN A 267 10.28 -2.56 22.13
N PHE A 268 10.39 -2.27 20.83
CA PHE A 268 9.25 -2.33 19.90
C PHE A 268 8.67 -3.74 19.82
N PHE A 269 9.52 -4.78 19.72
CA PHE A 269 9.10 -6.18 19.69
C PHE A 269 8.40 -6.65 20.97
N ASN A 270 8.89 -6.23 22.14
CA ASN A 270 8.30 -6.58 23.43
C ASN A 270 6.94 -5.90 23.65
N VAL A 271 6.83 -4.62 23.27
CA VAL A 271 5.58 -3.85 23.40
C VAL A 271 4.50 -4.33 22.42
N THR A 272 4.89 -4.85 21.27
CA THR A 272 3.97 -5.36 20.24
C THR A 272 3.53 -6.79 20.48
N THR A 273 4.09 -7.50 21.48
CA THR A 273 3.69 -8.87 21.82
C THR A 273 3.71 -9.85 20.64
N PHE A 274 4.51 -9.56 19.60
CA PHE A 274 4.59 -10.33 18.35
C PHE A 274 4.90 -11.83 18.57
N HIS A 275 5.42 -12.19 19.74
CA HIS A 275 5.85 -13.52 20.14
C HIS A 275 5.03 -14.12 21.29
N THR A 276 4.10 -13.37 21.91
CA THR A 276 3.35 -13.85 23.09
C THR A 276 1.89 -14.18 22.80
N SER A 277 1.43 -14.01 21.56
CA SER A 277 0.04 -14.34 21.16
C SER A 277 -0.14 -15.81 20.74
N ASN A 278 0.30 -16.75 21.60
CA ASN A 278 -0.42 -17.98 21.96
C ASN A 278 0.46 -18.89 22.85
N PRO A 279 0.02 -19.27 24.07
CA PRO A 279 0.62 -20.35 24.85
C PRO A 279 0.35 -21.75 24.26
#